data_AF-A0A6A4HWF4-F1
#
_entry.id   AF-A0A6A4HWF4-F1
#
_cell.length_a   1.000
_cell.length_b   1.000
_cell.length_c   1.000
_cell.angle_alpha   90.00
_cell.angle_beta   90.00
_cell.angle_gamma   90.00
#
_symmetry.space_group_name_H-M   'P 1'
#
loop_
_entity.id
_entity.type
_entity.pdbx_description
1 polymer ?
#
loop_
_entity_poly.entity_id
_entity_poly.type
_entity_poly.pdbx_seq_one_letter_code
_entity_poly.pdbx_strand_id
1 'polypeptide(L)'
;MQDPVCACAIIWLSSPRIRKSFLVQGKISAREHLRSRCLKDNELGGGRDAASVGLFVSYHVFCLQTLRAPLSATLVFAAPTTDLEVRSPSTTFCGQWDTDTDGNYELFLDQWGLADATSGSDCGGTGIKSFTSMQLNAGINQQLSAISSIESSWFWTIDYSETPVCDVTYDLFTADSPGGAAANEIMVWMANYQSGLISFEYDAEGEPIPVASDISLAGYTWNLYSGSNGANAVWSFLLADLPFTTDFEGDIMEFFDYLIDHEGLGSSQYLTTFQAGTEATSGSATLITTSYTTVIS
;
A
#
# COMPACT_ATOMS: atom_id res chain seq x y z
N MET A 1 22.64 29.23 3.51
CA MET A 1 21.22 29.25 3.93
C MET A 1 21.01 28.00 4.78
N GLN A 2 19.99 28.01 5.63
CA GLN A 2 19.64 26.89 6.50
C GLN A 2 18.15 26.71 6.31
N ASP A 3 17.75 25.51 5.91
CA ASP A 3 16.45 25.28 5.32
C ASP A 3 15.44 24.86 6.41
N PRO A 4 14.17 25.24 6.27
CA PRO A 4 13.17 25.00 7.29
C PRO A 4 12.62 23.56 7.27
N VAL A 5 12.09 23.19 8.42
CA VAL A 5 11.10 22.14 8.69
C VAL A 5 9.96 22.08 7.63
N CYS A 6 9.62 20.88 7.11
CA CYS A 6 8.38 20.65 6.33
C CYS A 6 7.10 20.75 7.17
N ALA A 7 5.93 20.65 6.52
CA ALA A 7 4.61 20.58 7.15
C ALA A 7 3.86 19.24 6.91
N CYS A 8 4.54 18.08 7.05
CA CYS A 8 4.09 16.75 6.56
C CYS A 8 2.93 16.09 7.35
N ALA A 9 1.80 16.79 7.47
CA ALA A 9 0.62 16.29 8.18
C ALA A 9 0.00 15.08 7.47
N ILE A 10 -0.14 13.95 8.18
CA ILE A 10 -0.98 12.83 7.71
C ILE A 10 -2.46 13.21 7.84
N ILE A 11 -3.11 13.47 6.70
CA ILE A 11 -4.57 13.68 6.65
C ILE A 11 -5.24 12.37 6.24
N TRP A 12 -5.84 11.67 7.20
CA TRP A 12 -6.62 10.46 6.94
C TRP A 12 -8.04 10.82 6.50
N LEU A 13 -8.39 10.55 5.23
CA LEU A 13 -9.67 10.93 4.63
C LEU A 13 -10.53 9.72 4.23
N SER A 14 -11.46 9.31 5.10
CA SER A 14 -12.44 8.27 4.76
C SER A 14 -13.32 8.67 3.55
N SER A 15 -13.13 7.99 2.41
CA SER A 15 -13.73 8.38 1.14
C SER A 15 -15.27 8.17 1.06
N PRO A 16 -16.07 9.21 0.77
CA PRO A 16 -17.53 9.11 0.76
C PRO A 16 -18.09 8.46 -0.53
N ARG A 17 -18.24 7.13 -0.49
CA ARG A 17 -19.06 6.30 -1.41
C ARG A 17 -18.66 6.31 -2.90
N ILE A 18 -17.68 5.50 -3.28
CA ILE A 18 -17.56 5.03 -4.67
C ILE A 18 -18.74 4.10 -4.98
N ARG A 19 -19.73 4.58 -5.77
CA ARG A 19 -20.75 3.69 -6.36
C ARG A 19 -20.11 2.84 -7.46
N LYS A 20 -19.87 1.55 -7.19
CA LYS A 20 -19.56 0.57 -8.25
C LYS A 20 -20.75 0.47 -9.22
N SER A 21 -20.63 1.13 -10.37
CA SER A 21 -21.62 1.08 -11.47
C SER A 21 -21.61 -0.30 -12.13
N PHE A 22 -22.40 -1.23 -11.59
CA PHE A 22 -22.54 -2.57 -12.13
C PHE A 22 -23.08 -2.53 -13.57
N LEU A 23 -22.27 -2.99 -14.54
CA LEU A 23 -22.61 -2.99 -15.96
C LEU A 23 -23.53 -4.17 -16.32
N VAL A 24 -24.79 -4.10 -15.89
CA VAL A 24 -25.80 -5.13 -16.18
C VAL A 24 -26.23 -5.05 -17.65
N GLN A 25 -25.94 -6.08 -18.44
CA GLN A 25 -26.46 -6.22 -19.79
C GLN A 25 -27.99 -6.45 -19.76
N GLY A 26 -28.77 -5.43 -20.11
CA GLY A 26 -30.23 -5.52 -20.23
C GLY A 26 -30.75 -4.89 -21.51
N LYS A 27 -31.26 -5.70 -22.45
CA LYS A 27 -31.92 -5.19 -23.67
C LYS A 27 -33.30 -4.62 -23.36
N ILE A 28 -33.49 -3.32 -23.55
CA ILE A 28 -34.81 -2.70 -23.75
C ILE A 28 -34.76 -1.85 -25.03
N SER A 29 -35.89 -1.75 -25.74
CA SER A 29 -35.96 -1.30 -27.13
C SER A 29 -36.54 0.11 -27.29
N ALA A 30 -35.93 0.87 -28.22
CA ALA A 30 -36.49 1.96 -29.02
C ALA A 30 -37.42 3.02 -28.38
N ARG A 31 -37.02 4.30 -28.50
CA ARG A 31 -37.62 5.14 -29.54
C ARG A 31 -36.84 6.40 -29.96
N GLU A 32 -37.23 6.89 -31.13
CA GLU A 32 -36.67 7.97 -31.94
C GLU A 32 -36.69 9.35 -31.26
N HIS A 33 -35.69 10.21 -31.55
CA HIS A 33 -35.96 11.60 -32.01
C HIS A 33 -34.80 12.27 -32.80
N LEU A 34 -34.84 12.08 -34.12
CA LEU A 34 -34.51 13.02 -35.22
C LEU A 34 -33.54 14.22 -35.03
N ARG A 35 -32.58 14.29 -35.99
CA ARG A 35 -31.89 15.45 -36.63
C ARG A 35 -30.38 15.57 -36.37
N SER A 36 -29.52 15.93 -37.35
CA SER A 36 -29.63 15.87 -38.83
C SER A 36 -28.31 16.24 -39.55
N ARG A 37 -27.79 15.34 -40.42
CA ARG A 37 -26.82 15.60 -41.53
C ARG A 37 -25.41 16.09 -41.08
N CYS A 38 -24.34 15.98 -41.87
CA CYS A 38 -24.17 15.54 -43.27
C CYS A 38 -23.24 14.32 -43.41
N LEU A 39 -23.43 13.57 -44.51
CA LEU A 39 -22.46 12.62 -45.04
C LEU A 39 -21.35 13.33 -45.83
N LYS A 40 -20.22 12.65 -46.00
CA LYS A 40 -19.53 12.58 -47.29
C LYS A 40 -19.06 11.14 -47.50
N ASP A 41 -19.45 10.58 -48.63
CA ASP A 41 -19.25 9.18 -48.98
C ASP A 41 -17.99 8.96 -49.83
N ASN A 42 -17.36 7.79 -49.63
CA ASN A 42 -16.78 6.90 -50.64
C ASN A 42 -16.30 5.65 -49.87
N GLU A 43 -16.75 4.42 -50.10
CA GLU A 43 -16.82 3.65 -51.36
C GLU A 43 -15.42 3.34 -51.95
N LEU A 44 -15.07 2.10 -52.31
CA LEU A 44 -15.79 0.81 -52.22
C LEU A 44 -14.82 -0.39 -52.37
N GLY A 45 -15.26 -1.58 -51.95
CA GLY A 45 -14.82 -2.87 -52.49
C GLY A 45 -13.84 -3.72 -51.64
N GLY A 46 -13.99 -5.06 -51.56
CA GLY A 46 -15.13 -5.86 -52.00
C GLY A 46 -14.89 -7.37 -52.16
N GLY A 47 -15.55 -8.19 -51.32
CA GLY A 47 -15.72 -9.65 -51.53
C GLY A 47 -14.54 -10.55 -51.12
N ARG A 48 -14.69 -11.89 -51.08
CA ARG A 48 -15.91 -12.72 -51.21
C ARG A 48 -15.63 -14.19 -50.79
N ASP A 49 -16.72 -14.99 -50.65
CA ASP A 49 -16.79 -16.47 -50.71
C ASP A 49 -16.13 -17.31 -49.58
N ALA A 50 -16.49 -18.57 -49.27
CA ALA A 50 -17.79 -19.29 -49.36
C ALA A 50 -17.77 -20.68 -48.63
N ALA A 51 -18.94 -21.14 -48.12
CA ALA A 51 -19.29 -22.54 -47.75
C ALA A 51 -18.50 -23.20 -46.56
N SER A 52 -18.89 -24.36 -45.99
CA SER A 52 -19.99 -25.30 -46.30
C SER A 52 -20.53 -26.10 -45.09
N VAL A 53 -21.87 -26.30 -45.07
CA VAL A 53 -22.71 -27.43 -44.57
C VAL A 53 -22.21 -28.39 -43.46
N GLY A 54 -23.08 -28.58 -42.45
CA GLY A 54 -23.18 -29.80 -41.63
C GLY A 54 -24.53 -29.89 -40.89
N LEU A 55 -25.29 -30.99 -41.06
CA LEU A 55 -26.68 -31.12 -40.56
C LEU A 55 -26.90 -32.47 -39.86
N PHE A 56 -27.52 -32.45 -38.66
CA PHE A 56 -28.15 -33.62 -38.05
C PHE A 56 -29.43 -33.24 -37.28
N VAL A 57 -30.43 -34.11 -37.34
CA VAL A 57 -31.73 -34.00 -36.65
C VAL A 57 -32.08 -35.35 -36.05
N SER A 58 -32.58 -35.39 -34.81
CA SER A 58 -33.40 -36.49 -34.32
C SER A 58 -34.34 -36.04 -33.19
N TYR A 59 -35.35 -36.85 -32.91
CA TYR A 59 -36.57 -36.44 -32.19
C TYR A 59 -36.56 -36.79 -30.69
N HIS A 60 -37.42 -36.11 -29.94
CA HIS A 60 -37.63 -36.36 -28.50
C HIS A 60 -38.32 -37.70 -28.24
N VAL A 61 -37.95 -38.34 -27.12
CA VAL A 61 -38.78 -39.34 -26.43
C VAL A 61 -38.95 -38.88 -24.99
N PHE A 62 -40.20 -38.66 -24.56
CA PHE A 62 -40.51 -38.37 -23.16
C PHE A 62 -40.39 -39.66 -22.32
N CYS A 63 -39.66 -39.59 -21.20
CA CYS A 63 -39.72 -40.60 -20.15
C CYS A 63 -40.11 -39.91 -18.84
N LEU A 64 -41.10 -40.47 -18.14
CA LEU A 64 -41.74 -39.85 -16.99
C LEU A 64 -41.11 -40.37 -15.69
N GLN A 65 -40.24 -39.59 -15.05
CA GLN A 65 -39.63 -39.97 -13.76
C GLN A 65 -39.78 -38.87 -12.70
N THR A 66 -40.60 -39.18 -11.69
CA THR A 66 -40.65 -38.65 -10.32
C THR A 66 -40.06 -37.26 -10.04
N LEU A 67 -40.93 -36.31 -9.67
CA LEU A 67 -40.49 -35.10 -8.96
C LEU A 67 -39.76 -35.49 -7.67
N ARG A 68 -38.51 -35.06 -7.55
CA ARG A 68 -37.81 -34.92 -6.28
C ARG A 68 -37.38 -33.46 -6.19
N ALA A 69 -37.92 -32.72 -5.23
CA ALA A 69 -37.60 -31.30 -5.08
C ALA A 69 -36.10 -31.14 -4.80
N PRO A 70 -35.39 -30.23 -5.49
CA PRO A 70 -34.06 -29.85 -5.05
C PRO A 70 -34.20 -29.17 -3.68
N LEU A 71 -33.38 -29.58 -2.71
CA LEU A 71 -33.13 -28.72 -1.56
C LEU A 71 -32.41 -27.49 -2.09
N SER A 72 -33.06 -26.33 -2.04
CA SER A 72 -32.38 -25.05 -2.20
C SER A 72 -31.42 -24.87 -1.04
N ALA A 73 -30.17 -25.30 -1.21
CA ALA A 73 -29.08 -24.93 -0.34
C ALA A 73 -28.89 -23.41 -0.47
N THR A 74 -29.49 -22.66 0.44
CA THR A 74 -29.26 -21.22 0.57
C THR A 74 -27.82 -21.03 0.99
N LEU A 75 -26.96 -20.72 0.01
CA LEU A 75 -25.63 -20.16 0.25
C LEU A 75 -25.81 -18.84 1.00
N VAL A 76 -25.71 -18.92 2.32
CA VAL A 76 -25.53 -17.74 3.17
C VAL A 76 -24.10 -17.28 2.92
N PHE A 77 -23.94 -16.42 1.92
CA PHE A 77 -22.78 -15.54 1.87
C PHE A 77 -22.86 -14.65 3.10
N ALA A 78 -22.07 -15.00 4.12
CA ALA A 78 -21.64 -14.03 5.10
C ALA A 78 -20.83 -12.98 4.33
N ALA A 79 -21.46 -11.84 4.03
CA ALA A 79 -20.70 -10.69 3.55
C ALA A 79 -19.69 -10.32 4.65
N PRO A 80 -18.43 -10.00 4.30
CA PRO A 80 -17.50 -9.47 5.28
C PRO A 80 -18.14 -8.22 5.90
N THR A 81 -18.15 -8.15 7.23
CA THR A 81 -18.65 -6.98 7.96
C THR A 81 -17.66 -5.84 7.80
N THR A 82 -17.78 -5.12 6.69
CA THR A 82 -17.10 -3.83 6.48
C THR A 82 -17.77 -2.78 7.36
N ASP A 83 -17.59 -2.91 8.68
CA ASP A 83 -17.92 -1.87 9.64
C ASP A 83 -16.81 -0.80 9.56
N LEU A 84 -16.83 -0.07 8.45
CA LEU A 84 -15.94 1.06 8.20
C LEU A 84 -16.41 2.22 9.07
N GLU A 85 -15.87 2.28 10.29
CA GLU A 85 -16.22 3.30 11.26
C GLU A 85 -15.96 4.71 10.71
N VAL A 86 -16.97 5.57 10.79
CA VAL A 86 -16.90 6.94 10.28
C VAL A 86 -16.22 7.80 11.33
N ARG A 87 -14.89 7.94 11.20
CA ARG A 87 -14.05 8.69 12.14
C ARG A 87 -14.48 10.15 12.29
N SER A 88 -14.14 10.71 13.44
CA SER A 88 -14.49 12.09 13.83
C SER A 88 -13.77 13.15 12.95
N PRO A 89 -14.30 14.39 12.85
CA PRO A 89 -13.61 15.47 12.16
C PRO A 89 -12.26 15.78 12.84
N SER A 90 -11.23 15.99 12.02
CA SER A 90 -9.83 16.10 12.43
C SER A 90 -9.57 17.09 13.57
N THR A 91 -9.15 16.56 14.71
CA THR A 91 -8.33 17.29 15.68
C THR A 91 -6.93 17.46 15.11
N THR A 92 -6.47 18.71 14.97
CA THR A 92 -5.09 18.98 14.57
C THR A 92 -4.16 18.85 15.77
N PHE A 93 -3.25 17.88 15.70
CA PHE A 93 -2.21 17.61 16.68
C PHE A 93 -0.86 18.16 16.17
N CYS A 94 -0.05 18.72 17.06
CA CYS A 94 1.22 19.42 16.72
C CYS A 94 2.23 19.42 17.89
N GLY A 95 1.96 18.72 18.99
CA GLY A 95 2.89 18.51 20.08
C GLY A 95 3.85 17.36 19.78
N GLN A 96 5.11 17.49 20.18
CA GLN A 96 6.21 16.59 19.80
C GLN A 96 5.97 15.09 20.02
N TRP A 97 5.11 14.72 20.98
CA TRP A 97 4.74 13.34 21.27
C TRP A 97 3.21 13.16 21.30
N ASP A 98 2.46 13.96 20.53
CA ASP A 98 1.02 13.77 20.38
C ASP A 98 0.75 12.43 19.66
N THR A 99 -0.22 11.66 20.18
CA THR A 99 -0.74 10.44 19.54
C THR A 99 -2.27 10.46 19.54
N ASP A 100 -2.88 9.75 18.58
CA ASP A 100 -4.33 9.55 18.52
C ASP A 100 -4.64 8.08 18.21
N THR A 101 -5.48 7.44 19.03
CA THR A 101 -5.74 5.99 18.96
C THR A 101 -7.14 5.72 18.40
N ASP A 102 -7.21 4.97 17.30
CA ASP A 102 -8.48 4.57 16.67
C ASP A 102 -8.47 3.09 16.26
N GLY A 103 -9.31 2.31 16.94
CA GLY A 103 -9.45 0.87 16.73
C GLY A 103 -8.16 0.11 17.04
N ASN A 104 -7.58 -0.52 16.00
CA ASN A 104 -6.32 -1.25 16.08
C ASN A 104 -5.10 -0.36 15.77
N TYR A 105 -5.30 0.93 15.46
CA TYR A 105 -4.25 1.83 14.98
C TYR A 105 -3.97 2.96 15.96
N GLU A 106 -2.75 3.46 15.92
CA GLU A 106 -2.34 4.68 16.60
C GLU A 106 -1.56 5.56 15.63
N LEU A 107 -2.05 6.79 15.45
CA LEU A 107 -1.35 7.82 14.69
C LEU A 107 -0.33 8.47 15.63
N PHE A 108 0.94 8.34 15.29
CA PHE A 108 2.04 9.02 15.98
C PHE A 108 2.48 10.24 15.17
N LEU A 109 2.77 11.33 15.88
CA LEU A 109 3.51 12.46 15.30
C LEU A 109 5.03 12.27 15.44
N ASP A 110 5.44 11.64 16.55
CA ASP A 110 6.79 11.15 16.88
C ASP A 110 7.94 12.05 16.45
N GLN A 111 7.99 13.28 16.96
CA GLN A 111 8.98 14.28 16.53
C GLN A 111 10.37 14.05 17.16
N TRP A 112 10.91 12.85 17.04
CA TRP A 112 12.02 12.36 17.85
C TRP A 112 13.30 13.21 17.74
N GLY A 113 13.64 13.63 16.54
CA GLY A 113 14.89 14.36 16.29
C GLY A 113 14.80 15.88 16.47
N LEU A 114 13.62 16.47 16.67
CA LEU A 114 13.31 17.92 16.55
C LEU A 114 14.38 18.89 17.07
N ALA A 115 15.11 18.53 18.14
CA ALA A 115 16.20 19.32 18.70
C ALA A 115 17.35 19.66 17.73
N ASP A 116 17.55 18.87 16.67
CA ASP A 116 18.56 19.13 15.62
C ASP A 116 18.06 20.07 14.50
N ALA A 117 16.77 20.45 14.50
CA ALA A 117 16.20 21.33 13.49
C ALA A 117 16.61 22.80 13.74
N THR A 118 16.88 23.56 12.67
CA THR A 118 17.27 24.98 12.82
C THR A 118 16.08 25.93 12.94
N SER A 119 14.94 25.63 12.29
CA SER A 119 13.72 26.44 12.41
C SER A 119 12.47 25.78 11.85
N GLY A 120 11.36 26.01 12.55
CA GLY A 120 9.98 25.65 12.17
C GLY A 120 9.31 24.75 13.21
N SER A 121 8.12 24.24 12.89
CA SER A 121 7.33 23.41 13.79
C SER A 121 6.61 22.33 13.01
N ASP A 122 6.78 21.12 13.48
CA ASP A 122 6.12 19.94 13.00
C ASP A 122 4.63 19.93 13.38
N CYS A 123 3.80 19.72 12.36
CA CYS A 123 2.68 18.81 12.44
C CYS A 123 2.90 17.80 11.27
N GLY A 124 4.02 17.05 11.32
CA GLY A 124 5.07 16.84 10.28
C GLY A 124 5.84 18.16 9.99
N GLY A 125 7.17 18.37 9.83
CA GLY A 125 8.43 17.63 10.07
C GLY A 125 9.54 18.61 10.60
N THR A 126 10.76 18.86 10.09
CA THR A 126 11.86 18.04 9.54
C THR A 126 13.28 18.65 9.91
N GLY A 127 14.52 18.20 9.60
CA GLY A 127 15.18 16.95 9.10
C GLY A 127 14.49 15.63 9.41
N ILE A 128 15.15 14.46 9.39
CA ILE A 128 14.54 13.32 10.12
C ILE A 128 14.49 13.70 11.60
N LYS A 129 13.31 14.19 11.97
CA LYS A 129 12.90 14.91 13.17
C LYS A 129 11.45 14.57 13.49
N SER A 130 10.79 13.80 12.64
CA SER A 130 9.50 13.15 12.82
C SER A 130 9.41 11.91 11.95
N PHE A 131 8.82 10.84 12.49
CA PHE A 131 8.25 9.77 11.66
C PHE A 131 6.74 9.74 11.87
N THR A 132 6.04 10.71 11.25
CA THR A 132 4.58 10.78 11.31
C THR A 132 4.00 9.54 10.65
N SER A 133 3.32 8.70 11.43
CA SER A 133 3.11 7.29 11.07
C SER A 133 1.86 6.67 11.68
N MET A 134 1.28 5.72 10.96
CA MET A 134 0.13 4.91 11.39
C MET A 134 0.63 3.55 11.88
N GLN A 135 0.78 3.40 13.19
CA GLN A 135 1.18 2.13 13.82
C GLN A 135 -0.01 1.16 13.87
N LEU A 136 0.24 -0.12 13.61
CA LEU A 136 -0.69 -1.22 13.91
C LEU A 136 -0.37 -1.81 15.29
N ASN A 137 -1.30 -1.66 16.23
CA ASN A 137 -1.19 -2.17 17.61
C ASN A 137 -1.79 -3.59 17.79
N ALA A 138 -2.33 -4.21 16.73
CA ALA A 138 -2.92 -5.54 16.77
C ALA A 138 -2.07 -6.59 16.02
N GLY A 139 -1.95 -7.79 16.57
CA GLY A 139 -1.17 -8.90 15.96
C GLY A 139 0.35 -8.82 16.16
N ILE A 140 0.87 -7.68 16.62
CA ILE A 140 2.28 -7.47 16.99
C ILE A 140 2.71 -8.27 18.24
N ASN A 141 4.01 -8.28 18.53
CA ASN A 141 4.68 -9.08 19.56
C ASN A 141 4.54 -10.61 19.37
N GLN A 142 4.42 -11.05 18.12
CA GLN A 142 4.50 -12.46 17.69
C GLN A 142 5.85 -12.73 17.01
N GLN A 143 6.31 -13.98 17.04
CA GLN A 143 7.50 -14.39 16.28
C GLN A 143 7.18 -14.40 14.78
N LEU A 144 8.14 -14.04 13.93
CA LEU A 144 7.97 -14.08 12.47
C LEU A 144 7.52 -15.49 12.00
N SER A 145 8.12 -16.55 12.54
CA SER A 145 7.73 -17.95 12.31
C SER A 145 6.35 -18.38 12.85
N ALA A 146 5.60 -17.49 13.50
CA ALA A 146 4.22 -17.70 13.93
C ALA A 146 3.21 -16.87 13.12
N ILE A 147 3.68 -15.94 12.29
CA ILE A 147 2.87 -15.13 11.37
C ILE A 147 2.75 -15.90 10.05
N SER A 148 1.56 -15.91 9.46
CA SER A 148 1.27 -16.60 8.20
C SER A 148 1.01 -15.66 7.02
N SER A 149 0.59 -14.43 7.29
CA SER A 149 0.59 -13.30 6.35
C SER A 149 0.49 -11.96 7.08
N ILE A 150 0.93 -10.89 6.42
CA ILE A 150 0.77 -9.49 6.82
C ILE A 150 0.18 -8.72 5.63
N GLU A 151 -1.07 -9.03 5.31
CA GLU A 151 -1.85 -8.42 4.21
C GLU A 151 -2.00 -6.91 4.47
N SER A 152 -1.43 -6.07 3.61
CA SER A 152 -1.51 -4.61 3.73
C SER A 152 -1.96 -3.94 2.42
N SER A 153 -2.66 -2.82 2.57
CA SER A 153 -3.22 -2.01 1.49
C SER A 153 -3.16 -0.54 1.89
N TRP A 154 -2.40 0.27 1.15
CA TRP A 154 -2.16 1.69 1.44
C TRP A 154 -2.28 2.55 0.18
N PHE A 155 -3.27 3.45 0.19
CA PHE A 155 -3.55 4.40 -0.88
C PHE A 155 -3.28 5.84 -0.40
N TRP A 156 -2.24 6.46 -0.92
CA TRP A 156 -1.77 7.78 -0.49
C TRP A 156 -1.41 8.71 -1.66
N THR A 157 -1.39 10.01 -1.39
CA THR A 157 -0.85 11.05 -2.28
C THR A 157 -0.07 12.07 -1.47
N ILE A 158 0.98 12.67 -2.04
CA ILE A 158 1.74 13.73 -1.36
C ILE A 158 1.64 15.05 -2.15
N ASP A 159 1.16 16.11 -1.48
CA ASP A 159 0.97 17.45 -2.06
C ASP A 159 2.11 18.38 -1.62
N TYR A 160 2.82 19.01 -2.56
CA TYR A 160 3.92 19.94 -2.28
C TYR A 160 4.03 21.06 -3.32
N SER A 161 4.61 22.20 -2.94
CA SER A 161 4.87 23.34 -3.85
C SER A 161 6.28 23.33 -4.45
N GLU A 162 7.24 22.79 -3.71
CA GLU A 162 8.63 22.54 -4.10
C GLU A 162 8.98 21.13 -3.62
N THR A 163 9.77 20.36 -4.36
CA THR A 163 10.01 18.94 -4.04
C THR A 163 10.63 18.81 -2.65
N PRO A 164 10.00 18.07 -1.71
CA PRO A 164 10.59 17.81 -0.42
C PRO A 164 11.81 16.89 -0.54
N VAL A 165 12.62 16.86 0.50
CA VAL A 165 13.52 15.75 0.81
C VAL A 165 12.79 14.91 1.85
N CYS A 166 12.26 13.76 1.46
CA CYS A 166 11.53 12.81 2.33
C CYS A 166 11.39 11.45 1.64
N ASP A 167 10.78 10.50 2.33
CA ASP A 167 10.31 9.22 1.78
C ASP A 167 8.84 8.99 2.13
N VAL A 168 8.28 7.89 1.61
CA VAL A 168 7.02 7.30 2.11
C VAL A 168 7.25 5.80 2.20
N THR A 169 7.15 5.23 3.40
CA THR A 169 7.68 3.90 3.72
C THR A 169 6.82 3.18 4.75
N TYR A 170 6.84 1.85 4.69
CA TYR A 170 6.64 1.04 5.89
C TYR A 170 7.93 1.06 6.72
N ASP A 171 7.81 1.07 8.04
CA ASP A 171 8.92 0.89 8.96
C ASP A 171 8.54 -0.12 10.04
N LEU A 172 9.40 -1.11 10.22
CA LEU A 172 9.06 -2.38 10.88
C LEU A 172 10.23 -2.81 11.78
N PHE A 173 9.98 -2.93 13.08
CA PHE A 173 11.02 -3.30 14.04
C PHE A 173 10.85 -4.72 14.56
N THR A 174 11.99 -5.40 14.73
CA THR A 174 12.05 -6.76 15.26
C THR A 174 13.05 -6.88 16.41
N ALA A 175 12.76 -7.77 17.36
CA ALA A 175 13.53 -7.94 18.60
C ALA A 175 13.69 -9.41 19.03
N ASP A 176 14.72 -9.69 19.84
CA ASP A 176 14.98 -11.01 20.45
C ASP A 176 13.89 -11.49 21.43
N SER A 177 12.96 -10.62 21.81
CA SER A 177 11.91 -10.91 22.80
C SER A 177 10.64 -10.07 22.55
N PRO A 178 9.45 -10.54 22.96
CA PRO A 178 8.21 -9.81 22.75
C PRO A 178 8.21 -8.53 23.62
N GLY A 179 7.99 -7.38 22.99
CA GLY A 179 8.13 -6.06 23.61
C GLY A 179 9.57 -5.67 23.98
N GLY A 180 10.57 -6.34 23.38
CA GLY A 180 11.98 -6.01 23.56
C GLY A 180 12.38 -4.69 22.90
N ALA A 181 13.61 -4.24 23.17
CA ALA A 181 14.25 -3.22 22.34
C ALA A 181 14.50 -3.78 20.93
N ALA A 182 14.37 -2.93 19.91
CA ALA A 182 14.68 -3.31 18.54
C ALA A 182 16.12 -3.82 18.42
N ALA A 183 16.29 -4.85 17.61
CA ALA A 183 17.58 -5.37 17.15
C ALA A 183 17.73 -5.17 15.63
N ASN A 184 16.63 -5.22 14.88
CA ASN A 184 16.60 -4.96 13.45
C ASN A 184 15.42 -4.07 13.05
N GLU A 185 15.63 -3.34 11.96
CA GLU A 185 14.79 -2.32 11.35
C GLU A 185 14.64 -2.67 9.86
N ILE A 186 13.41 -2.87 9.40
CA ILE A 186 13.08 -3.33 8.05
C ILE A 186 12.13 -2.31 7.42
N MET A 187 12.60 -1.62 6.38
CA MET A 187 11.86 -0.57 5.71
C MET A 187 11.45 -0.99 4.29
N VAL A 188 10.24 -0.63 3.87
CA VAL A 188 9.74 -0.87 2.50
C VAL A 188 9.31 0.46 1.88
N TRP A 189 10.21 1.04 1.07
CA TRP A 189 10.15 2.41 0.58
C TRP A 189 9.30 2.49 -0.70
N MET A 190 8.05 2.93 -0.56
CA MET A 190 7.14 3.18 -1.68
C MET A 190 7.47 4.48 -2.44
N ALA A 191 8.23 5.40 -1.84
CA ALA A 191 8.77 6.57 -2.52
C ALA A 191 10.06 7.08 -1.86
N ASN A 192 11.00 7.59 -2.66
CA ASN A 192 12.20 8.29 -2.19
C ASN A 192 12.30 9.65 -2.89
N TYR A 193 11.96 10.73 -2.19
CA TYR A 193 12.14 12.11 -2.65
C TYR A 193 13.53 12.66 -2.30
N GLN A 194 14.58 11.84 -2.43
CA GLN A 194 15.98 12.14 -2.07
C GLN A 194 16.29 12.10 -0.56
N SER A 195 15.48 11.43 0.27
CA SER A 195 15.74 11.23 1.71
C SER A 195 17.15 10.66 1.96
N GLY A 196 17.51 9.66 1.15
CA GLY A 196 18.74 8.88 1.29
C GLY A 196 18.58 7.76 2.30
N LEU A 197 18.86 6.52 1.88
CA LEU A 197 18.73 5.33 2.73
C LEU A 197 20.07 4.95 3.38
N ILE A 198 20.00 4.13 4.42
CA ILE A 198 21.17 3.62 5.14
C ILE A 198 21.74 2.41 4.38
N SER A 199 22.99 2.52 3.94
CA SER A 199 23.76 1.42 3.33
C SER A 199 25.13 1.29 4.00
N PHE A 200 25.75 0.11 3.93
CA PHE A 200 27.18 -0.05 4.21
C PHE A 200 28.06 0.31 3.00
N GLU A 201 27.55 0.14 1.78
CA GLU A 201 28.28 0.30 0.53
C GLU A 201 27.69 1.43 -0.32
N TYR A 202 28.57 2.28 -0.85
CA TYR A 202 28.25 3.43 -1.71
C TYR A 202 29.27 3.49 -2.87
N ASP A 203 28.88 4.04 -4.01
CA ASP A 203 29.76 4.20 -5.17
C ASP A 203 30.67 5.45 -5.08
N ALA A 204 31.34 5.81 -6.18
CA ALA A 204 32.26 6.95 -6.21
C ALA A 204 31.54 8.30 -6.33
N GLU A 205 30.27 8.28 -6.71
CA GLU A 205 29.37 9.42 -6.87
C GLU A 205 28.61 9.71 -5.56
N GLY A 206 28.44 8.70 -4.70
CA GLY A 206 27.81 8.76 -3.39
C GLY A 206 26.45 8.06 -3.32
N GLU A 207 26.04 7.35 -4.36
CA GLU A 207 24.79 6.60 -4.41
C GLU A 207 24.96 5.25 -3.69
N PRO A 208 23.94 4.76 -2.97
CA PRO A 208 24.02 3.49 -2.27
C PRO A 208 24.07 2.32 -3.25
N ILE A 209 24.88 1.30 -2.94
CA ILE A 209 24.98 0.06 -3.72
C ILE A 209 24.06 -1.00 -3.09
N PRO A 210 23.13 -1.62 -3.84
CA PRO A 210 22.27 -2.66 -3.32
C PRO A 210 23.04 -3.95 -3.06
N VAL A 211 22.68 -4.66 -1.99
CA VAL A 211 23.22 -6.01 -1.69
C VAL A 211 22.54 -7.09 -2.54
N ALA A 212 21.29 -6.85 -2.95
CA ALA A 212 20.55 -7.67 -3.91
C ALA A 212 19.60 -6.80 -4.76
N SER A 213 19.35 -7.23 -6.01
CA SER A 213 18.58 -6.49 -7.01
C SER A 213 17.58 -7.40 -7.72
N ASP A 214 16.64 -6.80 -8.46
CA ASP A 214 15.60 -7.47 -9.25
C ASP A 214 14.71 -8.41 -8.44
N ILE A 215 14.49 -8.11 -7.15
CA ILE A 215 13.75 -8.95 -6.21
C ILE A 215 12.24 -8.74 -6.41
N SER A 216 11.51 -9.77 -6.84
CA SER A 216 10.06 -9.72 -7.05
C SER A 216 9.30 -10.09 -5.78
N LEU A 217 8.74 -9.11 -5.06
CA LEU A 217 7.94 -9.28 -3.83
C LEU A 217 6.67 -8.43 -3.88
N ALA A 218 5.56 -8.96 -3.38
CA ALA A 218 4.24 -8.30 -3.29
C ALA A 218 3.73 -7.75 -4.65
N GLY A 219 4.19 -8.29 -5.78
CA GLY A 219 3.86 -7.82 -7.14
C GLY A 219 4.72 -6.66 -7.68
N TYR A 220 5.74 -6.21 -6.94
CA TYR A 220 6.67 -5.16 -7.33
C TYR A 220 8.13 -5.69 -7.40
N THR A 221 9.00 -4.96 -8.09
CA THR A 221 10.44 -5.24 -8.16
C THR A 221 11.22 -4.32 -7.23
N TRP A 222 12.09 -4.89 -6.40
CA TRP A 222 12.84 -4.20 -5.35
C TRP A 222 14.36 -4.38 -5.49
N ASN A 223 15.08 -3.34 -5.10
CA ASN A 223 16.48 -3.39 -4.71
C ASN A 223 16.55 -3.42 -3.18
N LEU A 224 17.37 -4.30 -2.62
CA LEU A 224 17.62 -4.38 -1.18
C LEU A 224 18.97 -3.73 -0.84
N TYR A 225 18.94 -2.90 0.20
CA TYR A 225 20.11 -2.28 0.82
C TYR A 225 20.22 -2.74 2.27
N SER A 226 21.44 -2.78 2.80
CA SER A 226 21.71 -3.19 4.18
C SER A 226 22.73 -2.26 4.83
N GLY A 227 22.49 -1.92 6.10
CA GLY A 227 23.24 -0.92 6.86
C GLY A 227 23.04 -1.06 8.37
N SER A 228 23.39 0.00 9.11
CA SER A 228 23.08 0.10 10.54
C SER A 228 23.01 1.57 10.97
N ASN A 229 22.00 1.91 11.77
CA ASN A 229 21.88 3.22 12.43
C ASN A 229 22.73 3.32 13.73
N GLY A 230 23.45 2.26 14.10
CA GLY A 230 24.27 2.16 15.31
C GLY A 230 23.57 1.52 16.53
N ALA A 231 22.26 1.33 16.47
CA ALA A 231 21.48 0.53 17.42
C ALA A 231 20.92 -0.75 16.77
N ASN A 232 20.35 -0.62 15.57
CA ASN A 232 19.71 -1.69 14.80
C ASN A 232 20.61 -2.14 13.64
N ALA A 233 20.46 -3.40 13.20
CA ALA A 233 20.72 -3.76 11.79
C ALA A 233 19.57 -3.20 10.94
N VAL A 234 19.89 -2.58 9.80
CA VAL A 234 18.89 -1.92 8.94
C VAL A 234 18.85 -2.61 7.58
N TRP A 235 17.66 -2.93 7.10
CA TRP A 235 17.40 -3.39 5.74
C TRP A 235 16.35 -2.49 5.09
N SER A 236 16.66 -1.96 3.90
CA SER A 236 15.74 -1.07 3.17
C SER A 236 15.47 -1.64 1.78
N PHE A 237 14.21 -1.99 1.50
CA PHE A 237 13.74 -2.33 0.17
C PHE A 237 13.25 -1.07 -0.55
N LEU A 238 13.84 -0.75 -1.69
CA LEU A 238 13.46 0.39 -2.54
C LEU A 238 13.00 -0.11 -3.91
N LEU A 239 11.95 0.49 -4.47
CA LEU A 239 11.44 0.15 -5.81
C LEU A 239 12.55 0.27 -6.87
N ALA A 240 12.69 -0.75 -7.71
CA ALA A 240 13.70 -0.81 -8.78
C ALA A 240 13.15 -0.30 -10.13
N ASP A 241 11.93 -0.73 -10.50
CA ASP A 241 11.32 -0.41 -11.80
C ASP A 241 10.48 0.88 -11.82
N LEU A 242 10.23 1.48 -10.66
CA LEU A 242 9.33 2.63 -10.48
C LEU A 242 9.97 3.69 -9.57
N PRO A 243 9.77 5.00 -9.83
CA PRO A 243 10.27 6.05 -8.94
C PRO A 243 9.46 6.15 -7.63
N PHE A 244 8.20 5.68 -7.64
CA PHE A 244 7.33 5.53 -6.49
C PHE A 244 6.09 4.68 -6.84
N THR A 245 5.33 4.25 -5.83
CA THR A 245 3.94 3.76 -5.93
C THR A 245 3.05 4.47 -4.93
N THR A 246 1.80 4.76 -5.30
CA THR A 246 0.80 5.50 -4.48
C THR A 246 -0.30 4.60 -3.93
N ASP A 247 -0.28 3.34 -4.33
CA ASP A 247 -1.37 2.37 -4.27
C ASP A 247 -0.77 0.98 -4.13
N PHE A 248 -0.14 0.76 -2.96
CA PHE A 248 0.44 -0.53 -2.59
C PHE A 248 -0.64 -1.47 -2.06
N GLU A 249 -0.75 -2.68 -2.61
CA GLU A 249 -1.54 -3.77 -2.04
C GLU A 249 -0.73 -5.08 -2.12
N GLY A 250 -0.51 -5.77 -0.99
CA GLY A 250 0.22 -7.05 -0.96
C GLY A 250 0.62 -7.51 0.44
N ASP A 251 1.26 -8.67 0.52
CA ASP A 251 1.70 -9.29 1.78
C ASP A 251 3.11 -8.80 2.17
N ILE A 252 3.21 -8.13 3.33
CA ILE A 252 4.49 -7.65 3.87
C ILE A 252 5.34 -8.80 4.45
N MET A 253 4.76 -9.98 4.68
CA MET A 253 5.50 -11.16 5.12
C MET A 253 6.51 -11.65 4.05
N GLU A 254 6.24 -11.43 2.76
CA GLU A 254 7.18 -11.78 1.68
C GLU A 254 8.57 -11.13 1.86
N PHE A 255 8.63 -9.93 2.45
CA PHE A 255 9.88 -9.23 2.74
C PHE A 255 10.62 -9.84 3.93
N PHE A 256 9.90 -10.26 4.97
CA PHE A 256 10.49 -10.97 6.11
C PHE A 256 11.01 -12.35 5.70
N ASP A 257 10.25 -13.11 4.92
CA ASP A 257 10.68 -14.41 4.39
C ASP A 257 11.93 -14.28 3.52
N TYR A 258 12.02 -13.24 2.66
CA TYR A 258 13.24 -12.95 1.91
C TYR A 258 14.46 -12.72 2.83
N LEU A 259 14.31 -11.87 3.85
CA LEU A 259 15.40 -11.59 4.80
C LEU A 259 15.78 -12.82 5.64
N ILE A 260 14.83 -13.71 5.93
CA ILE A 260 15.08 -14.98 6.64
C ILE A 260 15.88 -15.95 5.78
N ASP A 261 15.49 -16.16 4.52
CA ASP A 261 16.11 -17.15 3.62
C ASP A 261 17.43 -16.66 2.99
N HIS A 262 17.65 -15.34 2.87
CA HIS A 262 18.81 -14.77 2.17
C HIS A 262 19.76 -13.94 3.04
N GLU A 263 19.25 -13.10 3.94
CA GLU A 263 20.05 -12.12 4.70
C GLU A 263 20.35 -12.56 6.15
N GLY A 264 19.78 -13.68 6.60
CA GLY A 264 20.04 -14.27 7.92
C GLY A 264 19.20 -13.68 9.05
N LEU A 265 18.09 -12.99 8.76
CA LEU A 265 17.13 -12.57 9.78
C LEU A 265 16.58 -13.82 10.50
N GLY A 266 16.59 -13.80 11.84
CA GLY A 266 16.09 -14.93 12.62
C GLY A 266 14.56 -14.99 12.57
N SER A 267 13.98 -16.07 12.03
CA SER A 267 12.52 -16.29 12.08
C SER A 267 11.96 -16.46 13.51
N SER A 268 12.83 -16.57 14.52
CA SER A 268 12.49 -16.49 15.95
C SER A 268 12.45 -15.07 16.52
N GLN A 269 12.84 -14.04 15.76
CA GLN A 269 12.64 -12.64 16.15
C GLN A 269 11.15 -12.33 16.27
N TYR A 270 10.81 -11.41 17.17
CA TYR A 270 9.46 -10.91 17.38
C TYR A 270 9.24 -9.63 16.58
N LEU A 271 8.17 -9.54 15.80
CA LEU A 271 7.72 -8.29 15.18
C LEU A 271 7.12 -7.41 16.28
N THR A 272 7.87 -6.41 16.77
CA THR A 272 7.43 -5.55 17.87
C THR A 272 6.62 -4.36 17.38
N THR A 273 6.92 -3.87 16.18
CA THR A 273 6.39 -2.61 15.64
C THR A 273 6.08 -2.78 14.16
N PHE A 274 4.93 -2.28 13.73
CA PHE A 274 4.55 -2.16 12.32
C PHE A 274 3.98 -0.76 12.10
N GLN A 275 4.66 0.08 11.33
CA GLN A 275 4.27 1.45 11.01
C GLN A 275 4.24 1.69 9.50
N ALA A 276 3.40 2.65 9.09
CA ALA A 276 3.33 3.18 7.73
C ALA A 276 3.32 4.72 7.80
N GLY A 277 4.32 5.38 7.21
CA GLY A 277 4.53 6.82 7.41
C GLY A 277 5.52 7.46 6.45
N THR A 278 6.10 8.59 6.87
CA THR A 278 7.08 9.37 6.11
C THR A 278 8.18 9.86 7.04
N GLU A 279 9.43 9.51 6.74
CA GLU A 279 10.57 10.23 7.28
C GLU A 279 10.82 11.43 6.36
N ALA A 280 10.52 12.62 6.85
CA ALA A 280 10.68 13.84 6.09
C ALA A 280 11.92 14.61 6.57
N THR A 281 12.68 15.22 5.65
CA THR A 281 13.99 15.87 5.91
C THR A 281 14.05 17.36 5.57
N SER A 282 13.53 17.85 4.44
CA SER A 282 13.49 19.32 4.20
C SER A 282 12.52 19.71 3.07
N GLY A 283 12.19 21.00 2.97
CA GLY A 283 11.20 21.52 2.01
C GLY A 283 9.85 21.76 2.67
N SER A 284 8.74 21.44 1.99
CA SER A 284 7.43 21.29 2.63
C SER A 284 6.44 20.53 1.76
N ALA A 285 5.72 19.58 2.36
CA ALA A 285 4.77 18.68 1.72
C ALA A 285 3.67 18.25 2.72
N THR A 286 2.58 17.67 2.25
CA THR A 286 1.48 17.08 3.05
C THR A 286 1.17 15.67 2.55
N LEU A 287 1.21 14.67 3.43
CA LEU A 287 0.89 13.28 3.09
C LEU A 287 -0.59 12.97 3.34
N ILE A 288 -1.35 12.67 2.28
CA ILE A 288 -2.79 12.40 2.38
C ILE A 288 -3.01 10.90 2.23
N THR A 289 -3.37 10.22 3.33
CA THR A 289 -3.79 8.82 3.29
C THR A 289 -5.29 8.74 3.04
N THR A 290 -5.67 8.18 1.90
CA THR A 290 -7.07 8.03 1.47
C THR A 290 -7.69 6.69 1.88
N SER A 291 -6.85 5.67 2.09
CA SER A 291 -7.19 4.39 2.71
C SER A 291 -5.92 3.72 3.22
N TYR A 292 -5.99 3.08 4.38
CA TYR A 292 -4.91 2.26 4.93
C TYR A 292 -5.51 1.12 5.77
N THR A 293 -5.07 -0.11 5.52
CA THR A 293 -5.41 -1.30 6.31
C THR A 293 -4.25 -2.30 6.31
N THR A 294 -3.93 -2.86 7.48
CA THR A 294 -2.99 -3.98 7.64
C THR A 294 -3.60 -5.05 8.55
N VAL A 295 -3.42 -6.33 8.21
CA VAL A 295 -3.88 -7.47 9.02
C VAL A 295 -2.78 -8.54 9.11
N ILE A 296 -2.26 -8.74 10.33
CA ILE A 296 -1.37 -9.86 10.68
C ILE A 296 -2.25 -11.09 11.00
N SER A 297 -1.95 -12.24 10.39
CA SER A 297 -2.73 -13.50 10.52
C SER A 297 -1.91 -14.68 11.03
#